data_AF-A0A7Y3P8V1-F1
#
_entry.id   AF-A0A7Y3P8V1-F1
#
_cell.length_a   1.000
_cell.length_b   1.000
_cell.length_c   1.000
_cell.angle_alpha   90.00
_cell.angle_beta   90.00
_cell.angle_gamma   90.00
#
_symmetry.space_group_name_H-M   'P 1'
#
loop_
_entity.id
_entity.type
_entity.pdbx_description
1 polymer ?
#
loop_
_entity_poly.entity_id
_entity_poly.type
_entity_poly.pdbx_seq_one_letter_code
_entity_poly.pdbx_strand_id
1 'polypeptide(L)'
;MTPAALWRRWVALFEDDEDPAAPRYDPVHLAAVPVVCLVVVGALFWLLWTLFVYEGGLPLKLQALAAIAFQGRTLQSFGWTGAPDRPGVFEGWMANVAALAVSVLVLAALQRADRRHARRSRR
;
A
#
# COMPACT_ATOMS: atom_id res chain seq x y z
N MET A 1 -40.14 -7.21 -2.00
CA MET A 1 -39.38 -7.17 -0.71
C MET A 1 -39.45 -5.75 -0.18
N THR A 2 -39.83 -5.55 1.08
CA THR A 2 -39.83 -4.21 1.69
C THR A 2 -38.41 -3.80 2.09
N PRO A 3 -38.08 -2.49 2.15
CA PRO A 3 -36.76 -2.01 2.58
C PRO A 3 -36.33 -2.58 3.94
N ALA A 4 -37.29 -2.72 4.86
CA ALA A 4 -37.08 -3.32 6.17
C ALA A 4 -36.68 -4.81 6.11
N ALA A 5 -37.20 -5.57 5.14
CA ALA A 5 -36.84 -6.97 4.95
C ALA A 5 -35.45 -7.12 4.31
N LEU A 6 -35.07 -6.21 3.41
CA LEU A 6 -33.73 -6.16 2.83
C LEU A 6 -32.69 -5.80 3.89
N TRP A 7 -32.99 -4.80 4.73
CA TRP A 7 -32.12 -4.36 5.83
C TRP A 7 -31.86 -5.49 6.84
N ARG A 8 -32.91 -6.15 7.32
CA ARG A 8 -32.77 -7.28 8.26
C ARG A 8 -31.93 -8.42 7.68
N ARG A 9 -32.12 -8.75 6.40
CA ARG A 9 -31.33 -9.79 5.73
C ARG A 9 -29.87 -9.38 5.53
N TRP A 10 -29.61 -8.10 5.36
CA TRP A 10 -28.24 -7.56 5.30
C TRP A 10 -27.56 -7.64 6.67
N VAL A 11 -28.26 -7.22 7.74
CA VAL A 11 -27.75 -7.30 9.12
C VAL A 11 -27.52 -8.75 9.55
N ALA A 12 -28.45 -9.65 9.23
CA ALA A 12 -28.35 -11.08 9.54
C ALA A 12 -27.15 -11.79 8.85
N LEU A 13 -26.53 -11.15 7.85
CA LEU A 13 -25.28 -11.66 7.25
C LEU A 13 -24.05 -11.39 8.13
N PHE A 14 -24.17 -10.48 9.10
CA PHE A 14 -23.11 -10.08 10.04
C PHE A 14 -23.43 -10.43 11.50
N GLU A 15 -24.64 -10.91 11.78
CA GLU A 15 -24.94 -11.60 13.04
C GLU A 15 -24.34 -13.01 12.94
N ASP A 16 -23.12 -13.17 13.47
CA ASP A 16 -22.66 -14.49 13.90
C ASP A 16 -23.60 -14.95 15.03
N ASP A 17 -24.03 -16.22 14.99
CA ASP A 17 -24.70 -16.86 16.13
C ASP A 17 -23.84 -16.58 17.37
N GLU A 18 -24.42 -15.99 18.41
CA GLU A 18 -23.75 -15.73 19.69
C GLU A 18 -23.41 -17.07 20.36
N ASP A 19 -22.36 -17.74 19.89
CA ASP A 19 -21.81 -18.94 20.50
C ASP A 19 -21.27 -18.53 21.88
N PRO A 20 -21.81 -19.05 22.99
CA PRO A 20 -21.30 -18.75 24.34
C PRO A 20 -19.84 -19.18 24.53
N ALA A 21 -19.33 -20.07 23.67
CA ALA A 21 -17.92 -20.48 23.64
C ALA A 21 -17.05 -19.58 22.75
N ALA A 22 -17.62 -18.58 22.06
CA ALA A 22 -16.86 -17.65 21.24
C ALA A 22 -15.84 -16.88 22.11
N PRO A 23 -14.62 -16.62 21.59
CA PRO A 23 -13.65 -15.80 22.30
C PRO A 23 -14.24 -14.42 22.58
N ARG A 24 -14.42 -14.07 23.86
CA ARG A 24 -14.82 -12.71 24.25
C ARG A 24 -13.67 -11.76 23.92
N TYR A 25 -13.85 -10.92 22.91
CA TYR A 25 -12.89 -9.86 22.59
C TYR A 25 -12.82 -8.84 23.74
N ASP A 26 -11.61 -8.60 24.25
CA ASP A 26 -11.34 -7.52 25.20
C ASP A 26 -11.72 -6.17 24.54
N PRO A 27 -12.45 -5.27 25.22
CA PRO A 27 -12.69 -3.91 24.75
C PRO A 27 -11.45 -3.20 24.19
N VAL A 28 -10.27 -3.47 24.77
CA VAL A 28 -8.99 -2.93 24.28
C VAL A 28 -8.67 -3.46 22.89
N HIS A 29 -8.92 -4.74 22.61
CA HIS A 29 -8.73 -5.34 21.29
C HIS A 29 -9.66 -4.72 20.26
N LEU A 30 -10.94 -4.53 20.61
CA LEU A 30 -11.93 -3.91 19.74
C LEU A 30 -11.58 -2.46 19.37
N ALA A 31 -11.00 -1.69 20.31
CA ALA A 31 -10.55 -0.33 20.05
C ALA A 31 -9.22 -0.27 19.28
N ALA A 32 -8.28 -1.17 19.57
CA ALA A 32 -6.94 -1.16 19.00
C ALA A 32 -6.94 -1.57 17.51
N VAL A 33 -7.73 -2.58 17.12
CA VAL A 33 -7.73 -3.11 15.76
C VAL A 33 -8.03 -2.04 14.70
N PRO A 34 -9.10 -1.22 14.82
CA PRO A 34 -9.37 -0.14 13.86
C PRO A 34 -8.23 0.88 13.76
N VAL A 35 -7.63 1.26 14.90
CA VAL A 35 -6.51 2.21 14.93
C VAL A 35 -5.30 1.63 14.20
N VAL A 36 -4.94 0.38 14.48
CA VAL A 36 -3.85 -0.31 13.77
C VAL A 36 -4.15 -0.40 12.28
N CYS A 37 -5.38 -0.77 11.90
CA CYS A 37 -5.79 -0.82 10.50
C CYS A 37 -5.64 0.54 9.81
N LEU A 38 -6.09 1.63 10.43
CA LEU A 38 -5.95 2.98 9.89
C LEU A 38 -4.49 3.40 9.72
N VAL A 39 -3.64 3.10 10.70
CA VAL A 39 -2.20 3.39 10.61
C VAL A 39 -1.56 2.60 9.48
N VAL A 40 -1.88 1.30 9.35
CA VAL A 40 -1.35 0.44 8.29
C VAL A 40 -1.81 0.92 6.92
N VAL A 41 -3.11 1.17 6.74
CA VAL A 41 -3.66 1.67 5.46
C VAL A 41 -3.07 3.04 5.11
N GLY A 42 -2.94 3.94 6.08
CA GLY A 42 -2.32 5.25 5.88
C GLY A 42 -0.85 5.13 5.45
N ALA A 43 -0.07 4.25 6.10
CA ALA A 43 1.31 4.01 5.73
C ALA A 43 1.43 3.42 4.30
N LEU A 44 0.59 2.45 3.96
CA LEU A 44 0.54 1.87 2.61
C LEU A 44 0.15 2.91 1.55
N PHE A 45 -0.84 3.75 1.85
CA PHE A 45 -1.24 4.86 1.00
C PHE A 45 -0.06 5.81 0.72
N TRP A 46 0.65 6.23 1.77
CA TRP A 46 1.80 7.14 1.60
C TRP A 46 2.95 6.51 0.82
N LEU A 47 3.21 5.20 0.99
CA LEU A 47 4.20 4.48 0.18
C LEU A 47 3.80 4.47 -1.30
N LEU A 48 2.56 4.10 -1.60
CA LEU A 48 2.04 4.08 -2.97
C LEU A 48 2.01 5.47 -3.59
N TRP A 49 1.55 6.47 -2.85
CA TRP A 49 1.53 7.86 -3.31
C TRP A 49 2.94 8.37 -3.57
N THR A 50 3.90 8.04 -2.71
CA THR A 50 5.32 8.35 -2.95
C THR A 50 5.82 7.68 -4.22
N LEU A 51 5.43 6.42 -4.49
CA LEU A 51 5.86 5.71 -5.68
C LEU A 51 5.24 6.22 -6.98
N PHE A 52 3.99 6.67 -6.96
CA PHE A 52 3.26 6.98 -8.19
C PHE A 52 3.04 8.47 -8.45
N VAL A 53 3.07 9.30 -7.41
CA VAL A 53 2.64 10.71 -7.49
C VAL A 53 3.74 11.67 -7.06
N TYR A 54 4.42 11.41 -5.94
CA TYR A 54 5.43 12.33 -5.39
C TYR A 54 6.53 12.66 -6.40
N GLU A 55 6.70 13.96 -6.67
CA GLU A 55 7.71 14.52 -7.59
C GLU A 55 7.73 13.80 -8.95
N GLY A 56 6.54 13.49 -9.47
CA GLY A 56 6.33 12.82 -10.75
C GLY A 56 6.34 11.29 -10.70
N GLY A 57 6.68 10.70 -9.56
CA GLY A 57 6.63 9.25 -9.34
C GLY A 57 7.58 8.43 -10.21
N LEU A 58 7.54 7.11 -10.02
CA LEU A 58 8.29 6.12 -10.78
C LEU A 58 7.89 6.05 -12.26
N PRO A 59 6.60 6.13 -12.66
CA PRO A 59 6.25 5.97 -14.07
C PRO A 59 6.95 6.98 -14.98
N LEU A 60 6.99 8.27 -14.60
CA LEU A 60 7.68 9.30 -15.38
C LEU A 60 9.19 9.09 -15.40
N LYS A 61 9.78 8.70 -14.27
CA LYS A 61 11.22 8.38 -14.18
C LYS A 61 11.59 7.17 -15.05
N LEU A 62 10.77 6.13 -15.06
CA LEU A 62 10.97 4.95 -15.89
C LEU A 62 10.82 5.29 -17.38
N GLN A 63 9.87 6.14 -17.76
CA GLN A 63 9.75 6.63 -19.13
C GLN A 63 10.99 7.43 -19.56
N ALA A 64 11.50 8.31 -18.69
CA ALA A 64 12.72 9.06 -18.95
C ALA A 64 13.94 8.12 -19.12
N LEU A 65 14.08 7.12 -18.25
CA LEU A 65 15.14 6.10 -18.35
C LEU A 65 15.02 5.30 -19.65
N ALA A 66 13.81 4.90 -20.04
CA ALA A 66 13.58 4.19 -21.30
C ALA A 66 13.94 5.08 -22.51
N ALA A 67 13.60 6.37 -22.50
CA ALA A 67 13.97 7.29 -23.55
C ALA A 67 15.50 7.52 -23.63
N ILE A 68 16.20 7.52 -22.49
CA ILE A 68 17.68 7.56 -22.48
C ILE A 68 18.26 6.28 -23.07
N ALA A 69 17.76 5.12 -22.64
CA ALA A 69 18.28 3.82 -23.07
C ALA A 69 18.02 3.50 -24.55
N PHE A 70 16.83 3.87 -25.06
CA PHE A 70 16.37 3.43 -26.39
C PHE A 70 16.27 4.55 -27.42
N GLN A 71 16.20 5.82 -27.01
CA GLN A 71 16.02 6.96 -27.92
C GLN A 71 17.22 7.91 -27.95
N GLY A 72 18.33 7.57 -27.29
CA GLY A 72 19.55 8.37 -27.28
C GLY A 72 19.40 9.74 -26.61
N ARG A 73 18.34 9.96 -25.82
CA ARG A 73 18.17 11.20 -25.06
C ARG A 73 19.17 11.26 -23.92
N THR A 74 19.63 12.46 -23.56
CA THR A 74 20.54 12.66 -22.42
C THR A 74 19.78 13.09 -21.17
N LEU A 75 20.40 12.96 -19.99
CA LEU A 75 19.83 13.41 -18.72
C LEU A 75 19.43 14.90 -18.73
N GLN A 76 20.17 15.73 -19.48
CA GLN A 76 19.89 17.17 -19.63
C GLN A 76 18.52 17.43 -20.27
N SER A 77 18.06 16.54 -21.16
CA SER A 77 16.74 16.66 -21.80
C SER A 77 15.57 16.48 -20.83
N PHE A 78 15.84 15.98 -19.62
CA PHE A 78 14.87 15.77 -18.55
C PHE A 78 15.07 16.74 -17.36
N GLY A 79 15.74 17.86 -17.60
CA GLY A 79 15.93 18.91 -16.58
C GLY A 79 17.03 18.60 -15.56
N TRP A 80 17.87 17.58 -15.79
CA TRP A 80 19.05 17.33 -14.97
C TRP A 80 20.18 18.29 -15.35
N THR A 81 19.99 19.57 -15.08
CA THR A 81 20.96 20.65 -15.39
C THR A 81 21.48 21.36 -14.15
N GLY A 82 21.01 21.01 -12.95
CA GLY A 82 21.40 21.69 -11.70
C GLY A 82 20.92 23.14 -11.61
N ALA A 83 20.01 23.55 -12.50
CA ALA A 83 19.40 24.88 -12.47
C ALA A 83 18.26 24.89 -11.44
N PRO A 84 18.26 25.81 -10.46
CA PRO A 84 17.28 25.83 -9.36
C PRO A 84 15.84 26.14 -9.80
N ASP A 85 15.66 26.66 -11.01
CA ASP A 85 14.39 27.24 -11.46
C ASP A 85 13.47 26.21 -12.13
N ARG A 86 13.96 24.99 -12.41
CA ARG A 86 13.19 23.93 -13.08
C ARG A 86 13.43 22.59 -12.41
N PRO A 87 12.47 22.08 -11.61
CA PRO A 87 12.58 20.76 -11.03
C PRO A 87 12.72 19.70 -12.14
N GLY A 88 13.74 18.86 -12.03
CA GLY A 88 14.04 17.81 -13.02
C GLY A 88 13.12 16.60 -12.85
N VAL A 89 12.93 15.80 -13.90
CA VAL A 89 12.06 14.59 -13.84
C VAL A 89 12.55 13.58 -12.78
N PHE A 90 13.83 13.61 -12.46
CA PHE A 90 14.46 12.74 -11.46
C PHE A 90 14.44 13.31 -10.04
N GLU A 91 13.79 14.44 -9.78
CA GLU A 91 13.62 14.93 -8.42
C GLU A 91 12.86 13.90 -7.58
N GLY A 92 13.28 13.73 -6.32
CA GLY A 92 12.61 12.78 -5.42
C GLY A 92 12.90 11.32 -5.70
N TRP A 93 13.82 11.00 -6.61
CA TRP A 93 14.15 9.62 -6.96
C TRP A 93 14.56 8.80 -5.72
N MET A 94 15.27 9.39 -4.76
CA MET A 94 15.64 8.72 -3.51
C MET A 94 14.42 8.34 -2.68
N ALA A 95 13.41 9.22 -2.60
CA ALA A 95 12.16 8.93 -1.90
C ALA A 95 11.38 7.81 -2.60
N ASN A 96 11.33 7.82 -3.95
CA ASN A 96 10.70 6.74 -4.70
C ASN A 96 11.44 5.41 -4.48
N VAL A 97 12.78 5.39 -4.50
CA VAL A 97 13.59 4.19 -4.27
C VAL A 97 13.40 3.66 -2.83
N ALA A 98 13.40 4.54 -1.83
CA ALA A 98 13.16 4.16 -0.45
C ALA A 98 11.75 3.58 -0.26
N ALA A 99 10.72 4.23 -0.83
CA ALA A 99 9.35 3.74 -0.78
C ALA A 99 9.21 2.38 -1.47
N LEU A 100 9.95 2.14 -2.56
CA LEU A 100 9.94 0.88 -3.30
C LEU A 100 10.57 -0.22 -2.46
N ALA A 101 11.73 0.05 -1.87
CA ALA A 101 12.42 -0.88 -0.99
C ALA A 101 11.54 -1.28 0.21
N VAL A 102 10.90 -0.32 0.88
CA VAL A 102 9.98 -0.60 1.98
C VAL A 102 8.79 -1.44 1.51
N SER A 103 8.21 -1.10 0.36
CA SER A 103 7.09 -1.86 -0.22
C SER A 103 7.46 -3.32 -0.51
N VAL A 104 8.65 -3.57 -1.08
CA VAL A 104 9.18 -4.92 -1.32
C VAL A 104 9.39 -5.67 0.00
N LEU A 105 9.91 -5.02 1.04
CA LEU A 105 10.09 -5.62 2.35
C LEU A 105 8.76 -6.01 3.00
N VAL A 106 7.73 -5.16 2.89
CA VAL A 106 6.37 -5.47 3.37
C VAL A 106 5.81 -6.69 2.65
N LEU A 107 5.89 -6.74 1.31
CA LEU A 107 5.43 -7.89 0.53
C LEU A 107 6.17 -9.18 0.91
N ALA A 108 7.50 -9.10 1.07
CA ALA A 108 8.31 -10.25 1.49
C ALA A 108 7.95 -10.73 2.90
N ALA A 109 7.69 -9.81 3.83
CA ALA A 109 7.26 -10.12 5.19
C ALA A 109 5.89 -10.81 5.19
N LEU A 110 4.93 -10.30 4.42
CA LEU A 110 3.59 -10.89 4.28
C LEU A 110 3.67 -12.28 3.65
N GLN A 111 4.42 -12.45 2.56
CA GLN A 111 4.62 -13.76 1.93
C GLN A 111 5.28 -14.76 2.89
N ARG A 112 6.23 -14.29 3.71
CA ARG A 112 6.86 -15.13 4.74
C ARG A 112 5.87 -15.53 5.84
N ALA A 113 5.00 -14.63 6.27
CA ALA A 113 3.97 -14.90 7.27
C ALA A 113 2.94 -15.92 6.76
N ASP A 114 2.45 -15.73 5.54
CA ASP A 114 1.50 -16.63 4.87
C ASP A 114 2.06 -18.06 4.73
N ARG A 115 3.29 -18.18 4.22
CA ARG A 115 3.99 -19.48 4.13
C ARG A 115 4.18 -20.17 5.49
N ARG A 116 4.36 -19.40 6.58
CA ARG A 116 4.46 -19.96 7.94
C ARG A 116 3.10 -20.45 8.44
N HIS A 117 2.04 -19.71 8.16
CA HIS A 117 0.68 -20.10 8.53
C HIS A 117 0.26 -21.38 7.82
N ALA A 118 0.46 -21.46 6.50
CA ALA A 118 0.16 -22.66 5.69
C ALA A 118 0.94 -23.92 6.12
N ARG A 119 2.13 -23.77 6.73
CA ARG A 119 2.89 -24.91 7.29
C ARG A 119 2.35 -25.38 8.63
N ARG A 120 1.78 -24.47 9.43
CA ARG A 120 1.19 -24.80 10.74
C ARG A 120 -0.17 -25.47 10.59
N SER A 121 -0.98 -25.06 9.63
CA SER A 121 -2.31 -25.67 9.39
C SER A 121 -2.27 -27.09 8.81
N ARG A 122 -1.12 -27.54 8.30
CA ARG A 122 -0.92 -28.91 7.78
C ARG A 122 -0.38 -29.90 8.82
N ARG A 123 -0.02 -29.44 10.02
CA ARG A 123 0.43 -30.27 11.13
C ARG A 123 -0.70 -30.44 12.13
#